data_AF-A0ABD6BV25-F1
#
_entry.id   AF-A0ABD6BV25-F1
#
_cell.length_a   1.000
_cell.length_b   1.000
_cell.length_c   1.000
_cell.angle_alpha   90.00
_cell.angle_beta   90.00
_cell.angle_gamma   90.00
#
_symmetry.space_group_name_H-M   'P 1'
#
loop_
_entity.id
_entity.type
_entity.pdbx_description
1 polymer ?
#
loop_
_entity_poly.entity_id
_entity_poly.type
_entity_poly.pdbx_seq_one_letter_code
_entity_poly.pdbx_strand_id
1 'polypeptide(L)'
;REKAEEELGIPPGPAYGKLHAGETVELEDGRVIDPERVVGPPRPGRSLVYTGDTRPVDATVDAAEEPDLLIHDATFENDMAGRARSTGHSTAREAGEIAERAGAKRLALTHISSRYPGDARGHQREAAAAFDGECFVAEDGQTVEIPFPDAA
;
A
#
# COMPACT_ATOMS: atom_id res chain seq x y z
N ARG A 1 -5.71 -25.56 1.96
CA ARG A 1 -6.57 -26.24 2.96
C ARG A 1 -7.48 -27.24 2.28
N GLU A 2 -8.37 -26.82 1.39
CA GLU A 2 -9.21 -27.70 0.56
C GLU A 2 -8.41 -28.85 -0.08
N LYS A 3 -7.34 -28.53 -0.81
CA LYS A 3 -6.41 -29.54 -1.38
C LYS A 3 -5.78 -30.50 -0.35
N ALA A 4 -5.49 -30.03 0.85
CA ALA A 4 -4.87 -30.86 1.88
C ALA A 4 -5.89 -31.82 2.51
N GLU A 5 -7.12 -31.36 2.80
CA GLU A 5 -8.17 -32.15 3.44
C GLU A 5 -8.90 -33.05 2.43
N GLU A 6 -9.32 -32.51 1.29
CA GLU A 6 -10.23 -33.17 0.37
C GLU A 6 -9.50 -34.07 -0.64
N GLU A 7 -8.34 -33.64 -1.15
CA GLU A 7 -7.59 -34.42 -2.13
C GLU A 7 -6.57 -35.35 -1.48
N LEU A 8 -5.94 -34.91 -0.38
CA LEU A 8 -4.84 -35.62 0.26
C LEU A 8 -5.20 -36.21 1.63
N GLY A 9 -6.38 -35.92 2.18
CA GLY A 9 -6.84 -36.51 3.44
C GLY A 9 -5.96 -36.16 4.65
N ILE A 10 -5.29 -35.00 4.63
CA ILE A 10 -4.43 -34.53 5.72
C ILE A 10 -5.31 -33.85 6.77
N PRO A 11 -5.47 -34.44 7.97
CA PRO A 11 -6.32 -33.86 9.00
C PRO A 11 -5.72 -32.54 9.53
N PRO A 12 -6.56 -31.57 9.94
CA PRO A 12 -6.09 -30.35 10.59
C PRO A 12 -5.25 -30.67 11.82
N GLY A 13 -4.04 -30.12 11.90
CA GLY A 13 -3.12 -30.43 13.00
C GLY A 13 -1.69 -29.92 12.76
N PRO A 14 -0.71 -30.39 13.56
CA PRO A 14 0.67 -29.93 13.51
C PRO A 14 1.33 -30.04 12.12
N ALA A 15 0.88 -31.00 11.30
CA ALA A 15 1.33 -31.17 9.92
C ALA A 15 1.12 -29.91 9.06
N TYR A 16 0.05 -29.15 9.30
CA TYR A 16 -0.24 -27.92 8.56
C TYR A 16 0.82 -26.85 8.79
N GLY A 17 1.23 -26.66 10.05
CA GLY A 17 2.26 -25.69 10.39
C GLY A 17 3.59 -26.02 9.74
N LYS A 18 3.98 -27.30 9.76
CA LYS A 18 5.20 -27.81 9.10
C LYS A 18 5.15 -27.59 7.59
N LEU A 19 4.05 -27.96 6.94
CA LEU A 19 3.87 -27.76 5.49
C LEU A 19 3.90 -26.27 5.13
N HIS A 20 3.25 -25.40 5.91
CA HIS A 20 3.33 -23.94 5.71
C HIS A 20 4.74 -23.36 5.99
N ALA A 21 5.56 -24.01 6.80
CA ALA A 21 6.95 -23.65 7.04
C ALA A 21 7.91 -24.17 5.95
N GLY A 22 7.40 -24.90 4.95
CA GLY A 22 8.23 -25.50 3.90
C GLY A 22 8.87 -26.83 4.30
N GLU A 23 8.38 -27.48 5.36
CA GLU A 23 8.87 -28.79 5.80
C GLU A 23 8.02 -29.92 5.20
N THR A 24 8.67 -30.93 4.62
CA THR A 24 8.04 -32.19 4.21
C THR A 24 7.53 -32.94 5.44
N VAL A 25 6.31 -33.48 5.35
CA VAL A 25 5.66 -34.22 6.44
C VAL A 25 5.36 -35.65 6.03
N GLU A 26 5.72 -36.61 6.88
CA GLU A 26 5.26 -38.00 6.80
C GLU A 26 3.96 -38.16 7.62
N LEU A 27 2.92 -38.71 6.99
CA LEU A 27 1.63 -38.99 7.60
C LEU A 27 1.62 -40.36 8.30
N GLU A 28 0.65 -40.58 9.17
CA GLU A 28 0.49 -41.85 9.90
C GLU A 28 0.28 -43.07 8.99
N ASP A 29 -0.22 -42.86 7.77
CA ASP A 29 -0.38 -43.90 6.75
C ASP A 29 0.88 -44.14 5.90
N GLY A 30 2.00 -43.51 6.24
CA GLY A 30 3.30 -43.65 5.59
C GLY A 30 3.48 -42.81 4.32
N ARG A 31 2.50 -41.97 3.95
CA ARG A 31 2.66 -41.04 2.81
C ARG A 31 3.55 -39.87 3.20
N VAL A 32 4.48 -39.51 2.31
CA VAL A 32 5.34 -38.32 2.42
C VAL A 32 4.76 -37.21 1.56
N ILE A 33 4.48 -36.06 2.17
CA ILE A 33 3.86 -34.90 1.54
C ILE A 33 4.83 -33.73 1.52
N ASP A 34 5.19 -33.28 0.32
CA ASP A 34 5.96 -32.06 0.12
C ASP A 34 5.05 -30.81 0.18
N PRO A 35 5.54 -29.69 0.74
CA PRO A 35 4.80 -28.44 0.85
C PRO A 35 4.18 -27.95 -0.47
N GLU A 36 4.89 -28.06 -1.60
CA GLU A 36 4.43 -27.54 -2.89
C GLU A 36 3.17 -28.28 -3.41
N ARG A 37 2.88 -29.46 -2.87
CA ARG A 37 1.64 -30.19 -3.20
C ARG A 37 0.41 -29.54 -2.61
N VAL A 38 0.54 -28.76 -1.54
CA VAL A 38 -0.59 -28.26 -0.73
C VAL A 38 -0.57 -26.77 -0.43
N VAL A 39 0.61 -26.17 -0.37
CA VAL A 39 0.80 -24.74 -0.14
C VAL A 39 0.95 -24.07 -1.50
N GLY A 40 0.07 -23.11 -1.77
CA GLY A 40 0.18 -22.26 -2.96
C GLY A 40 1.40 -21.34 -2.90
N PRO A 41 1.69 -20.58 -3.97
CA PRO A 41 2.77 -19.62 -3.97
C PRO A 41 2.61 -18.59 -2.82
N PRO A 42 3.71 -18.01 -2.32
CA PRO A 42 3.63 -16.93 -1.35
C PRO A 42 2.75 -15.80 -1.88
N ARG A 43 1.81 -15.35 -1.06
CA ARG A 43 0.99 -14.19 -1.40
C ARG A 43 1.75 -12.90 -1.06
N PRO A 44 1.82 -11.92 -1.98
CA PRO A 44 2.43 -10.62 -1.68
C PRO A 44 1.81 -9.96 -0.44
N GLY A 45 2.65 -9.27 0.32
CA GLY A 45 2.21 -8.43 1.44
C GLY A 45 1.49 -7.18 0.94
N ARG A 46 0.79 -6.50 1.86
CA ARG A 46 0.26 -5.16 1.62
C ARG A 46 1.35 -4.13 1.92
N SER A 47 1.43 -3.08 1.14
CA SER A 47 2.39 -1.98 1.33
C SER A 47 1.65 -0.65 1.55
N LEU A 48 2.04 0.05 2.61
CA LEU A 48 1.57 1.39 2.92
C LEU A 48 2.77 2.26 3.26
N VAL A 49 2.78 3.48 2.73
CA VAL A 49 3.77 4.51 3.08
C VAL A 49 3.05 5.74 3.59
N TYR A 50 3.54 6.29 4.70
CA TYR A 50 3.08 7.57 5.23
C TYR A 50 4.28 8.50 5.41
N THR A 51 4.29 9.62 4.69
CA THR A 51 5.45 10.52 4.68
C THR A 51 5.57 11.37 5.93
N GLY A 52 4.43 11.68 6.57
CA GLY A 52 4.33 12.86 7.44
C GLY A 52 4.62 14.16 6.68
N ASP A 53 4.92 15.23 7.41
CA ASP A 53 5.24 16.54 6.84
C ASP A 53 6.60 16.49 6.15
N THR A 54 6.64 16.81 4.86
CA THR A 54 7.87 16.77 4.08
C THR A 54 7.79 17.65 2.83
N ARG A 55 8.96 17.97 2.27
CA ARG A 55 9.10 18.42 0.88
C ARG A 55 9.08 17.21 -0.08
N PRO A 56 8.80 17.40 -1.39
CA PRO A 56 8.95 16.32 -2.37
C PRO A 56 10.43 15.98 -2.50
N VAL A 57 10.84 14.87 -1.92
CA VAL A 57 12.24 14.40 -1.91
C VAL A 57 12.34 13.01 -2.50
N ASP A 58 13.46 12.73 -3.15
CA ASP A 58 13.68 11.44 -3.81
C ASP A 58 13.69 10.27 -2.81
N ALA A 59 14.12 10.53 -1.57
CA ALA A 59 14.07 9.54 -0.50
C ALA A 59 12.64 9.02 -0.22
N THR A 60 11.59 9.80 -0.53
CA THR A 60 10.22 9.32 -0.45
C THR A 60 9.92 8.30 -1.54
N VAL A 61 10.41 8.53 -2.77
CA VAL A 61 10.28 7.59 -3.89
C VAL A 61 11.04 6.30 -3.59
N ASP A 62 12.27 6.41 -3.09
CA ASP A 62 13.10 5.26 -2.73
C ASP A 62 12.48 4.43 -1.58
N ALA A 63 11.79 5.08 -0.65
CA ALA A 63 11.08 4.39 0.43
C ALA A 63 9.70 3.86 0.03
N ALA A 64 9.17 4.31 -1.11
CA ALA A 64 7.83 4.01 -1.60
C ALA A 64 7.91 3.26 -2.94
N GLU A 65 8.56 2.10 -2.94
CA GLU A 65 8.58 1.22 -4.12
C GLU A 65 7.19 0.57 -4.30
N GLU A 66 6.41 1.10 -5.25
CA GLU A 66 5.10 0.59 -5.68
C GLU A 66 4.09 0.32 -4.54
N PRO A 67 3.83 1.29 -3.63
CA PRO A 67 2.94 1.06 -2.50
C PRO A 67 1.48 0.87 -2.94
N ASP A 68 0.74 0.02 -2.23
CA ASP A 68 -0.71 -0.07 -2.41
C ASP A 68 -1.40 1.25 -2.00
N LEU A 69 -0.85 1.96 -1.02
CA LEU A 69 -1.27 3.30 -0.63
C LEU A 69 -0.08 4.17 -0.20
N LEU A 70 0.05 5.33 -0.84
CA LEU A 70 0.91 6.42 -0.39
C LEU A 70 0.04 7.51 0.27
N ILE A 71 0.31 7.81 1.54
CA ILE A 71 -0.26 8.94 2.27
C ILE A 71 0.79 10.04 2.31
N HIS A 72 0.52 11.17 1.66
CA HIS A 72 1.50 12.23 1.45
C HIS A 72 1.00 13.60 1.93
N ASP A 73 1.92 14.41 2.45
CA ASP A 73 1.68 15.83 2.73
C ASP A 73 1.25 16.56 1.46
N ALA A 74 0.15 17.30 1.55
CA ALA A 74 -0.36 18.17 0.52
C ALA A 74 -0.85 19.48 1.14
N THR A 75 -0.08 20.06 2.06
CA THR A 75 -0.48 21.26 2.82
C THR A 75 -1.00 22.41 1.95
N PHE A 76 -0.47 22.55 0.74
CA PHE A 76 -0.77 23.66 -0.16
C PHE A 76 -1.18 23.24 -1.58
N GLU A 77 -1.94 24.09 -2.25
CA GLU A 77 -2.08 24.07 -3.71
C GLU A 77 -0.80 24.61 -4.37
N ASN A 78 -0.64 24.35 -5.67
CA ASN A 78 0.58 24.61 -6.41
C ASN A 78 0.90 26.11 -6.55
N ASP A 79 -0.11 26.98 -6.53
CA ASP A 79 0.07 28.44 -6.51
C ASP A 79 0.84 28.95 -5.27
N MET A 80 0.87 28.14 -4.20
CA MET A 80 1.56 28.41 -2.94
C MET A 80 2.88 27.65 -2.80
N ALA A 81 3.45 27.11 -3.89
CA ALA A 81 4.71 26.35 -3.88
C ALA A 81 5.88 27.09 -3.20
N GLY A 82 5.93 28.43 -3.31
CA GLY A 82 6.92 29.24 -2.59
C GLY A 82 6.79 29.13 -1.07
N ARG A 83 5.55 29.14 -0.56
CA ARG A 83 5.28 28.98 0.86
C ARG A 83 5.57 27.55 1.32
N ALA A 84 5.10 26.57 0.56
CA ALA A 84 5.36 25.15 0.78
C ALA A 84 6.87 24.90 1.00
N ARG A 85 7.72 25.43 0.10
CA ARG A 85 9.19 25.40 0.23
C ARG A 85 9.68 26.05 1.52
N SER A 86 9.23 27.28 1.81
CA SER A 86 9.71 28.03 2.99
C SER A 86 9.32 27.41 4.32
N THR A 87 8.26 26.60 4.36
CA THR A 87 7.74 25.96 5.58
C THR A 87 8.04 24.47 5.65
N GLY A 88 8.72 23.89 4.66
CA GLY A 88 9.07 22.46 4.65
C GLY A 88 7.92 21.51 4.30
N HIS A 89 6.86 22.00 3.67
CA HIS A 89 5.68 21.23 3.29
C HIS A 89 5.59 21.03 1.78
N SER A 90 4.81 20.07 1.30
CA SER A 90 4.59 19.82 -0.13
C SER A 90 3.33 20.50 -0.67
N THR A 91 3.30 20.70 -1.98
CA THR A 91 2.04 21.01 -2.68
C THR A 91 1.32 19.73 -3.12
N ALA A 92 0.02 19.82 -3.40
CA ALA A 92 -0.75 18.70 -3.93
C ALA A 92 -0.22 18.19 -5.27
N ARG A 93 0.19 19.10 -6.17
CA ARG A 93 0.86 18.72 -7.43
C ARG A 93 2.15 17.94 -7.17
N GLU A 94 2.99 18.44 -6.25
CA GLU A 94 4.25 17.78 -5.86
C GLU A 94 3.99 16.38 -5.28
N ALA A 95 2.94 16.21 -4.47
CA ALA A 95 2.54 14.90 -3.94
C ALA A 95 2.11 13.93 -5.06
N GLY A 96 1.36 14.40 -6.06
CA GLY A 96 1.03 13.62 -7.25
C GLY A 96 2.27 13.18 -8.04
N GLU A 97 3.20 14.10 -8.27
CA GLU A 97 4.46 13.80 -8.97
C GLU A 97 5.32 12.76 -8.20
N ILE A 98 5.33 12.80 -6.86
CA ILE A 98 5.98 11.77 -6.04
C ILE A 98 5.27 10.41 -6.17
N ALA A 99 3.94 10.39 -6.10
CA ALA A 99 3.16 9.16 -6.21
C ALA A 99 3.35 8.45 -7.56
N GLU A 100 3.36 9.22 -8.65
CA GLU A 100 3.61 8.71 -9.99
C GLU A 100 5.01 8.10 -10.10
N ARG A 101 6.03 8.82 -9.63
CA ARG A 101 7.43 8.34 -9.65
C ARG A 101 7.65 7.11 -8.77
N ALA A 102 6.92 7.02 -7.66
CA ALA A 102 6.92 5.89 -6.73
C ALA A 102 6.18 4.67 -7.29
N GLY A 103 5.41 4.80 -8.36
CA GLY A 103 4.55 3.73 -8.85
C GLY A 103 3.43 3.38 -7.86
N ALA A 104 2.98 4.35 -7.05
CA ALA A 104 1.92 4.13 -6.08
C ALA A 104 0.63 3.72 -6.80
N LYS A 105 -0.13 2.80 -6.23
CA LYS A 105 -1.46 2.43 -6.78
C LYS A 105 -2.51 3.48 -6.42
N ARG A 106 -2.41 4.03 -5.21
CA ARG A 106 -3.35 4.99 -4.63
C ARG A 106 -2.59 6.08 -3.87
N LEU A 107 -3.09 7.31 -3.95
CA LEU A 107 -2.58 8.49 -3.27
C LEU A 107 -3.66 9.10 -2.37
N ALA A 108 -3.37 9.18 -1.08
CA ALA A 108 -4.15 9.95 -0.12
C ALA A 108 -3.42 11.25 0.22
N LEU A 109 -4.05 12.38 -0.09
CA LEU A 109 -3.58 13.71 0.28
C LEU A 109 -4.01 14.03 1.71
N THR A 110 -3.06 14.38 2.58
CA THR A 110 -3.34 14.77 3.97
C THR A 110 -2.64 16.07 4.35
N HIS A 111 -2.82 16.47 5.61
CA HIS A 111 -2.21 17.66 6.21
C HIS A 111 -2.63 18.97 5.52
N ILE A 112 -3.88 19.04 5.03
CA ILE A 112 -4.40 20.21 4.30
C ILE A 112 -4.42 21.43 5.20
N SER A 113 -3.86 22.55 4.72
CA SER A 113 -3.83 23.79 5.50
C SER A 113 -5.24 24.30 5.80
N SER A 114 -5.47 24.74 7.04
CA SER A 114 -6.73 25.38 7.48
C SER A 114 -7.12 26.64 6.70
N ARG A 115 -6.22 27.16 5.85
CA ARG A 115 -6.52 28.23 4.89
C ARG A 115 -7.53 27.82 3.82
N TYR A 116 -7.67 26.53 3.57
CA TYR A 116 -8.65 25.93 2.69
C TYR A 116 -9.79 25.42 3.58
N PRO A 117 -10.89 26.18 3.75
CA PRO A 117 -11.91 25.91 4.77
C PRO A 117 -12.78 24.70 4.39
N GLY A 118 -12.22 23.50 4.47
CA GLY A 118 -12.84 22.25 4.04
C GLY A 118 -12.96 22.09 2.51
N ASP A 119 -12.43 23.03 1.73
CA ASP A 119 -12.42 22.93 0.26
C ASP A 119 -11.05 22.49 -0.25
N ALA A 120 -10.90 21.17 -0.44
CA ALA A 120 -9.68 20.58 -0.97
C ALA A 120 -9.83 20.11 -2.44
N ARG A 121 -10.85 20.60 -3.16
CA ARG A 121 -11.05 20.21 -4.58
C ARG A 121 -9.88 20.61 -5.46
N GLY A 122 -9.25 21.76 -5.18
CA GLY A 122 -8.05 22.21 -5.87
C GLY A 122 -6.89 21.22 -5.68
N HIS A 123 -6.68 20.75 -4.45
CA HIS A 123 -5.64 19.76 -4.12
C HIS A 123 -5.85 18.46 -4.90
N GLN A 124 -7.05 17.88 -4.84
CA GLN A 124 -7.34 16.64 -5.55
C GLN A 124 -7.12 16.80 -7.06
N ARG A 125 -7.60 17.91 -7.64
CA ARG A 125 -7.43 18.17 -9.08
C ARG A 125 -5.97 18.28 -9.48
N GLU A 126 -5.16 18.99 -8.70
CA GLU A 126 -3.76 19.20 -9.02
C GLU A 126 -2.92 17.94 -8.88
N ALA A 127 -3.16 17.14 -7.84
CA ALA A 127 -2.49 15.86 -7.65
C ALA A 127 -2.88 14.85 -8.75
N ALA A 128 -4.18 14.70 -9.03
CA ALA A 128 -4.68 13.81 -10.08
C ALA A 128 -4.27 14.24 -11.50
N ALA A 129 -3.85 15.49 -11.71
CA ALA A 129 -3.29 15.94 -12.98
C ALA A 129 -1.82 15.51 -13.17
N ALA A 130 -1.17 15.01 -12.12
CA ALA A 130 0.23 14.58 -12.12
C ALA A 130 0.41 13.10 -11.72
N PHE A 131 -0.69 12.38 -11.49
CA PHE A 131 -0.71 10.99 -11.07
C PHE A 131 -1.87 10.26 -11.73
N ASP A 132 -1.59 9.15 -12.41
CA ASP A 132 -2.59 8.40 -13.18
C ASP A 132 -3.40 7.41 -12.31
N GLY A 133 -2.96 7.12 -11.09
CA GLY A 133 -3.65 6.21 -10.16
C GLY A 133 -4.80 6.87 -9.37
N GLU A 134 -5.36 6.11 -8.42
CA GLU A 134 -6.49 6.61 -7.61
C GLU A 134 -6.02 7.69 -6.63
N CYS A 135 -6.53 8.92 -6.78
CA CYS A 135 -6.18 10.04 -5.90
C CYS A 135 -7.39 10.59 -5.15
N PHE A 136 -7.27 10.76 -3.83
CA PHE A 136 -8.30 11.35 -2.99
C PHE A 136 -7.71 12.21 -1.86
N VAL A 137 -8.51 13.14 -1.33
CA VAL A 137 -8.18 13.89 -0.12
C VAL A 137 -8.72 13.12 1.07
N ALA A 138 -7.87 12.92 2.09
CA ALA A 138 -8.27 12.25 3.31
C ALA A 138 -9.20 13.14 4.16
N GLU A 139 -10.22 12.54 4.75
CA GLU A 139 -11.17 13.21 5.66
C GLU A 139 -11.07 12.68 7.10
N ASP A 140 -11.43 13.52 8.06
CA ASP A 140 -11.47 13.15 9.47
C ASP A 140 -12.40 11.93 9.70
N GLY A 141 -11.84 10.86 10.28
CA GLY A 141 -12.56 9.62 10.55
C GLY A 141 -12.74 8.69 9.34
N GLN A 142 -12.18 9.04 8.18
CA GLN A 142 -12.22 8.17 7.00
C GLN A 142 -11.46 6.86 7.25
N THR A 143 -12.07 5.76 6.81
CA THR A 143 -11.43 4.43 6.81
C THR A 143 -11.18 4.00 5.37
N VAL A 144 -9.97 3.53 5.10
CA VAL A 144 -9.57 3.03 3.78
C VAL A 144 -9.13 1.57 3.93
N GLU A 145 -9.79 0.68 3.20
CA GLU A 145 -9.36 -0.72 3.11
C GLU A 145 -8.23 -0.86 2.08
N ILE A 146 -7.21 -1.65 2.45
CA ILE A 146 -6.12 -2.06 1.56
C ILE A 146 -6.27 -3.58 1.36
N PRO A 147 -6.85 -4.03 0.24
CA PRO A 147 -7.00 -5.45 -0.04
C PRO A 147 -5.62 -6.10 -0.21
N PHE A 148 -5.56 -7.42 -0.02
CA PHE A 148 -4.35 -8.14 -0.42
C PHE A 148 -4.20 -8.06 -1.95
N PRO A 149 -2.98 -7.89 -2.47
CA PRO A 149 -2.74 -8.02 -3.89
C PRO A 149 -3.19 -9.40 -4.39
N ASP A 150 -3.76 -9.44 -5.60
CA ASP A 150 -4.01 -10.71 -6.27
C ASP A 150 -2.70 -11.47 -6.42
N ALA A 151 -2.75 -12.80 -6.26
CA ALA A 151 -1.58 -13.63 -6.52
C ALA A 151 -1.24 -13.53 -8.01
N ALA A 152 -0.01 -13.10 -8.32
CA ALA A 152 0.52 -13.05 -9.68
C ALA A 152 0.71 -14.45 -10.28
#